data_AF-A0A3L7YR62-F1
#
_entry.id   AF-A0A3L7YR62-F1
#
_cell.length_a   1.000
_cell.length_b   1.000
_cell.length_c   1.000
_cell.angle_alpha   90.00
_cell.angle_beta   90.00
_cell.angle_gamma   90.00
#
_symmetry.space_group_name_H-M   'P 1'
#
loop_
_entity.id
_entity.type
_entity.pdbx_description
1 polymer ?
#
loop_
_entity_poly.entity_id
_entity_poly.type
_entity_poly.pdbx_seq_one_letter_code
_entity_poly.pdbx_strand_id
1 'polypeptide(L)'
;CAIPGAGACGGQYTANTMAMALEFLGLAPLGSGSVPAVDKRKNQVGVDAGHLVMDVLRRGVRPRDIATKAAFENAIAGVCASGGSTNAALHLPAMAHEAGIDLTLEEFNEISHRTPLICDLKPGGRFVAVDLDDAGGIQFVAKRLIEGGKLDGSCITVTGHTLAEEAAKAIETPGQEVVVTVDKPLKETGGIVILKGNIAPEGAVIKVAGYDRTFHQGPARVFEREEEAMAAVTGGKVHPGDVVVIRYEGPRGGPGMREMLSVTGAINGAGLSSSVSLITDGRFSGGTHGFMVGHVSPEAALGGPIAAIHDGDIVTIDLKARTMDISVSDAEIAARMTGWKRPAPRYTNGVFAKYMAQVGSASRGAITSSPDLS
;
A
#
# COMPACT_ATOMS: atom_id res chain seq x y z
N CYS A 1 -27.80 -0.25 -0.67
CA CYS A 1 -27.45 -1.26 0.35
C CYS A 1 -25.94 -1.58 0.39
N ALA A 2 -25.03 -0.62 0.20
CA ALA A 2 -23.58 -0.90 0.15
C ALA A 2 -22.91 -0.98 1.54
N ILE A 3 -23.53 -0.40 2.58
CA ILE A 3 -23.04 -0.41 3.96
C ILE A 3 -24.20 -0.88 4.85
N PRO A 4 -24.32 -2.20 5.08
CA PRO A 4 -25.47 -2.78 5.78
C PRO A 4 -25.38 -2.67 7.32
N GLY A 5 -24.22 -2.28 7.87
CA GLY A 5 -24.02 -2.20 9.31
C GLY A 5 -22.59 -1.81 9.69
N ALA A 6 -22.20 -2.11 10.94
CA ALA A 6 -20.89 -1.82 11.48
C ALA A 6 -19.78 -2.69 10.86
N GLY A 7 -18.57 -2.14 10.76
CA GLY A 7 -17.38 -2.83 10.27
C GLY A 7 -16.52 -1.93 9.38
N ALA A 8 -15.28 -2.37 9.15
CA ALA A 8 -14.43 -1.78 8.12
C ALA A 8 -14.92 -2.20 6.72
N CYS A 9 -14.37 -1.56 5.68
CA CYS A 9 -14.65 -1.93 4.29
C CYS A 9 -14.28 -3.40 4.02
N GLY A 10 -15.15 -4.16 3.37
CA GLY A 10 -15.03 -5.63 3.29
C GLY A 10 -13.95 -6.20 2.36
N GLY A 11 -13.38 -5.42 1.44
CA GLY A 11 -12.27 -5.88 0.60
C GLY A 11 -10.92 -5.85 1.32
N GLN A 12 -9.87 -6.34 0.67
CA GLN A 12 -8.48 -6.24 1.12
C GLN A 12 -7.93 -4.80 0.91
N TYR A 13 -8.62 -3.84 1.51
CA TYR A 13 -8.26 -2.43 1.60
C TYR A 13 -7.36 -2.19 2.81
N THR A 14 -7.02 -0.92 3.10
CA THR A 14 -6.06 -0.55 4.14
C THR A 14 -6.36 -1.19 5.50
N ALA A 15 -7.61 -1.17 5.96
CA ALA A 15 -7.98 -1.73 7.26
C ALA A 15 -7.68 -3.24 7.38
N ASN A 16 -8.19 -4.05 6.45
CA ASN A 16 -7.95 -5.50 6.48
C ASN A 16 -6.49 -5.85 6.15
N THR A 17 -5.84 -5.07 5.28
CA THR A 17 -4.40 -5.22 4.98
C THR A 17 -3.56 -4.99 6.24
N MET A 18 -3.83 -3.91 6.99
CA MET A 18 -3.06 -3.60 8.19
C MET A 18 -3.42 -4.52 9.37
N ALA A 19 -4.67 -5.01 9.46
CA ALA A 19 -5.03 -6.05 10.41
C ALA A 19 -4.20 -7.33 10.16
N MET A 20 -4.14 -7.78 8.90
CA MET A 20 -3.28 -8.90 8.49
C MET A 20 -1.80 -8.61 8.79
N ALA A 21 -1.31 -7.43 8.42
CA ALA A 21 0.09 -7.06 8.66
C ALA A 21 0.46 -7.11 10.15
N LEU A 22 -0.43 -6.66 11.05
CA LEU A 22 -0.20 -6.72 12.50
C LEU A 22 -0.16 -8.15 13.06
N GLU A 23 -0.95 -9.06 12.49
CA GLU A 23 -0.91 -10.48 12.87
C GLU A 23 0.37 -11.16 12.38
N PHE A 24 0.81 -10.88 11.16
CA PHE A 24 2.08 -11.40 10.62
C PHE A 24 3.31 -10.82 11.32
N LEU A 25 3.23 -9.56 11.74
CA LEU A 25 4.25 -8.92 12.60
C LEU A 25 4.27 -9.55 14.00
N GLY A 26 3.21 -10.27 14.38
CA GLY A 26 3.07 -10.90 15.69
C GLY A 26 2.57 -9.96 16.78
N LEU A 27 2.18 -8.72 16.48
CA LEU A 27 1.64 -7.77 17.48
C LEU A 27 0.15 -7.99 17.77
N ALA A 28 -0.54 -8.74 16.91
CA ALA A 28 -1.89 -9.22 17.14
C ALA A 28 -1.91 -10.76 17.11
N PRO A 29 -2.81 -11.42 17.86
CA PRO A 29 -3.01 -12.85 17.74
C PRO A 29 -3.44 -13.21 16.32
N LEU A 30 -2.74 -14.17 15.71
CA LEU A 30 -3.05 -14.64 14.37
C LEU A 30 -4.50 -15.15 14.32
N GLY A 31 -5.30 -14.68 13.36
CA GLY A 31 -6.72 -14.97 13.17
C GLY A 31 -7.71 -13.99 13.84
N SER A 32 -7.24 -13.13 14.75
CA SER A 32 -8.14 -12.23 15.52
C SER A 32 -8.84 -11.17 14.65
N GLY A 33 -8.19 -10.73 13.57
CA GLY A 33 -8.65 -9.76 12.60
C GLY A 33 -9.56 -10.33 11.52
N SER A 34 -9.62 -11.65 11.33
CA SER A 34 -10.49 -12.29 10.32
C SER A 34 -11.98 -12.25 10.71
N VAL A 35 -12.28 -12.37 12.01
CA VAL A 35 -13.67 -12.44 12.48
C VAL A 35 -14.45 -11.16 12.09
N PRO A 36 -15.63 -11.24 11.45
CA PRO A 36 -16.41 -10.07 11.06
C PRO A 36 -16.91 -9.25 12.26
N ALA A 37 -17.13 -7.94 12.06
CA ALA A 37 -17.47 -7.02 13.15
C ALA A 37 -18.81 -7.32 13.85
N VAL A 38 -19.80 -7.83 13.11
CA VAL A 38 -21.14 -8.18 13.61
C VAL A 38 -21.28 -9.66 13.95
N ASP A 39 -20.21 -10.45 13.81
CA ASP A 39 -20.21 -11.86 14.16
C ASP A 39 -20.23 -12.03 15.69
N LYS A 40 -20.96 -13.02 16.19
CA LYS A 40 -21.07 -13.33 17.62
C LYS A 40 -19.72 -13.66 18.26
N ARG A 41 -18.77 -14.19 17.48
CA ARG A 41 -17.39 -14.49 17.90
C ARG A 41 -16.59 -13.23 18.25
N LYS A 42 -16.92 -12.07 17.68
CA LYS A 42 -16.11 -10.84 17.83
C LYS A 42 -16.00 -10.36 19.28
N ASN A 43 -17.06 -10.52 20.07
CA ASN A 43 -17.02 -10.18 21.50
C ASN A 43 -16.01 -11.04 22.26
N GLN A 44 -15.93 -12.34 21.94
CA GLN A 44 -14.98 -13.24 22.57
C GLN A 44 -13.54 -12.87 22.19
N VAL A 45 -13.27 -12.48 20.94
CA VAL A 45 -11.95 -11.97 20.52
C VAL A 45 -11.49 -10.80 21.40
N GLY A 46 -12.40 -9.89 21.77
CA GLY A 46 -12.09 -8.79 22.68
C GLY A 46 -11.75 -9.24 24.10
N VAL A 47 -12.48 -10.22 24.64
CA VAL A 47 -12.21 -10.83 25.95
C VAL A 47 -10.85 -11.54 25.96
N ASP A 48 -10.57 -12.32 24.92
CA ASP A 48 -9.32 -13.07 24.78
C ASP A 48 -8.11 -12.14 24.64
N ALA A 49 -8.25 -11.03 23.89
CA ALA A 49 -7.23 -9.99 23.82
C ALA A 49 -6.96 -9.35 25.20
N GLY A 50 -7.99 -9.18 26.02
CA GLY A 50 -7.86 -8.70 27.40
C GLY A 50 -7.08 -9.66 28.29
N HIS A 51 -7.35 -10.97 28.21
CA HIS A 51 -6.56 -11.96 28.94
C HIS A 51 -5.11 -12.01 28.45
N LEU A 52 -4.92 -11.93 27.13
CA LEU A 52 -3.61 -12.00 26.52
C LEU A 52 -2.72 -10.82 26.90
N VAL A 53 -3.23 -9.58 26.86
CA VAL A 53 -2.40 -8.42 27.23
C VAL A 53 -1.93 -8.51 28.68
N MET A 54 -2.74 -9.06 29.59
CA MET A 54 -2.32 -9.30 30.97
C MET A 54 -1.22 -10.37 31.07
N ASP A 55 -1.27 -11.40 30.23
CA ASP A 55 -0.19 -12.39 30.13
C ASP A 55 1.11 -11.79 29.57
N VAL A 56 1.03 -11.01 28.49
CA VAL A 56 2.17 -10.29 27.88
C VAL A 56 2.87 -9.41 28.93
N LEU A 57 2.09 -8.67 29.72
CA LEU A 57 2.60 -7.84 30.80
C LEU A 57 3.30 -8.67 31.89
N ARG A 58 2.75 -9.83 32.28
CA ARG A 58 3.39 -10.72 33.26
C ARG A 58 4.71 -11.30 32.75
N ARG A 59 4.80 -11.62 31.45
CA ARG A 59 6.03 -12.09 30.79
C ARG A 59 7.07 -10.98 30.58
N GLY A 60 6.68 -9.71 30.74
CA GLY A 60 7.57 -8.57 30.52
C GLY A 60 7.96 -8.35 29.06
N VAL A 61 7.17 -8.87 28.11
CA VAL A 61 7.43 -8.73 26.68
C VAL A 61 6.97 -7.36 26.19
N ARG A 62 7.81 -6.68 25.43
CA ARG A 62 7.53 -5.34 24.86
C ARG A 62 7.37 -5.44 23.35
N PRO A 63 6.71 -4.44 22.70
CA PRO A 63 6.50 -4.46 21.25
C PRO A 63 7.78 -4.64 20.42
N ARG A 64 8.90 -4.03 20.81
CA ARG A 64 10.18 -4.16 20.10
C ARG A 64 10.86 -5.54 20.26
N ASP A 65 10.44 -6.32 21.27
CA ASP A 65 10.92 -7.69 21.41
C ASP A 65 10.21 -8.63 20.39
N ILE A 66 9.10 -8.19 19.80
CA ILE A 66 8.30 -8.92 18.78
C ILE A 66 8.51 -8.34 17.38
N ALA A 67 8.39 -7.01 17.23
CA ALA A 67 8.47 -6.29 15.96
C ALA A 67 9.93 -6.16 15.49
N THR A 68 10.54 -7.30 15.16
CA THR A 68 11.89 -7.41 14.60
C THR A 68 11.89 -7.19 13.09
N LYS A 69 13.08 -7.05 12.49
CA LYS A 69 13.22 -6.95 11.02
C LYS A 69 12.55 -8.12 10.30
N ALA A 70 12.79 -9.35 10.75
CA ALA A 70 12.17 -10.55 10.19
C ALA A 70 10.62 -10.53 10.29
N ALA A 71 10.08 -10.02 11.40
CA ALA A 71 8.64 -9.85 11.56
C ALA A 71 8.06 -8.82 10.57
N PHE A 72 8.78 -7.72 10.29
CA PHE A 72 8.38 -6.76 9.26
C PHE A 72 8.44 -7.37 7.86
N GLU A 73 9.45 -8.21 7.57
CA GLU A 73 9.51 -8.93 6.29
C GLU A 73 8.32 -9.90 6.12
N ASN A 74 7.95 -10.60 7.19
CA ASN A 74 6.75 -11.43 7.21
C ASN A 74 5.48 -10.61 6.94
N ALA A 75 5.35 -9.44 7.58
CA ALA A 75 4.21 -8.55 7.36
C ALA A 75 4.13 -8.08 5.91
N ILE A 76 5.25 -7.66 5.30
CA ILE A 76 5.30 -7.29 3.87
C ILE A 76 4.91 -8.48 2.99
N ALA A 77 5.42 -9.67 3.27
CA ALA A 77 5.09 -10.87 2.51
C ALA A 77 3.59 -11.19 2.58
N GLY A 78 2.97 -11.14 3.77
CA GLY A 78 1.51 -11.33 3.92
C GLY A 78 0.69 -10.28 3.15
N VAL A 79 1.12 -9.02 3.18
CA VAL A 79 0.50 -7.93 2.40
C VAL A 79 0.61 -8.20 0.89
N CYS A 80 1.79 -8.61 0.41
CA CYS A 80 2.02 -8.90 -1.01
C CYS A 80 1.24 -10.13 -1.48
N ALA A 81 1.22 -11.19 -0.66
CA ALA A 81 0.53 -12.44 -0.91
C ALA A 81 -0.99 -12.30 -0.96
N SER A 82 -1.54 -11.34 -0.22
CA SER A 82 -2.98 -11.04 -0.21
C SER A 82 -3.41 -9.99 -1.23
N GLY A 83 -2.45 -9.38 -1.95
CA GLY A 83 -2.74 -8.25 -2.84
C GLY A 83 -3.30 -7.06 -2.09
N GLY A 84 -2.70 -6.73 -0.94
CA GLY A 84 -3.15 -5.70 -0.02
C GLY A 84 -3.15 -4.27 -0.58
N SER A 85 -3.41 -3.31 0.30
CA SER A 85 -3.35 -1.88 -0.01
C SER A 85 -1.91 -1.40 -0.15
N THR A 86 -1.66 -0.53 -1.13
CA THR A 86 -0.39 0.19 -1.31
C THR A 86 -0.05 1.10 -0.12
N ASN A 87 -1.05 1.51 0.70
CA ASN A 87 -0.82 2.25 1.94
C ASN A 87 0.04 1.47 2.94
N ALA A 88 0.14 0.14 2.84
CA ALA A 88 1.06 -0.64 3.66
C ALA A 88 2.54 -0.28 3.40
N ALA A 89 2.88 0.16 2.19
CA ALA A 89 4.21 0.69 1.86
C ALA A 89 4.48 2.07 2.48
N LEU A 90 3.48 2.69 3.12
CA LEU A 90 3.64 3.88 3.97
C LEU A 90 3.68 3.48 5.45
N HIS A 91 2.71 2.68 5.88
CA HIS A 91 2.55 2.34 7.30
C HIS A 91 3.63 1.41 7.83
N LEU A 92 4.08 0.40 7.07
CA LEU A 92 5.11 -0.53 7.54
C LEU A 92 6.47 0.16 7.73
N PRO A 93 6.98 0.99 6.79
CA PRO A 93 8.18 1.79 7.04
C PRO A 93 8.05 2.74 8.23
N ALA A 94 6.88 3.38 8.41
CA ALA A 94 6.64 4.26 9.56
C ALA A 94 6.67 3.48 10.89
N MET A 95 6.02 2.32 10.96
CA MET A 95 6.06 1.45 12.14
C MET A 95 7.47 0.90 12.41
N ALA A 96 8.22 0.53 11.36
CA ALA A 96 9.59 0.07 11.50
C ALA A 96 10.49 1.17 12.08
N HIS A 97 10.33 2.41 11.62
CA HIS A 97 11.05 3.55 12.19
C HIS A 97 10.76 3.74 13.69
N GLU A 98 9.50 3.67 14.11
CA GLU A 98 9.13 3.74 15.54
C GLU A 98 9.69 2.57 16.36
N ALA A 99 9.92 1.42 15.73
CA ALA A 99 10.61 0.29 16.32
C ALA A 99 12.15 0.43 16.35
N GLY A 100 12.70 1.48 15.72
CA GLY A 100 14.16 1.66 15.55
C GLY A 100 14.76 0.79 14.46
N ILE A 101 13.96 0.35 13.50
CA ILE A 101 14.34 -0.51 12.38
C ILE A 101 14.30 0.29 11.09
N ASP A 102 15.38 0.25 10.33
CA ASP A 102 15.38 0.80 8.97
C ASP A 102 14.70 -0.19 8.02
N LEU A 103 13.72 0.30 7.25
CA LEU A 103 12.96 -0.50 6.30
C LEU A 103 12.71 0.36 5.05
N THR A 104 13.38 -0.02 3.97
CA THR A 104 13.37 0.74 2.72
C THR A 104 12.31 0.22 1.75
N LEU A 105 11.90 1.05 0.79
CA LEU A 105 11.06 0.59 -0.31
C LEU A 105 11.77 -0.45 -1.21
N GLU A 106 13.10 -0.48 -1.25
CA GLU A 106 13.81 -1.52 -2.01
C GLU A 106 13.63 -2.89 -1.35
N GLU A 107 13.76 -2.98 -0.03
CA GLU A 107 13.51 -4.24 0.68
C GLU A 107 12.04 -4.69 0.51
N PHE A 108 11.09 -3.74 0.51
CA PHE A 108 9.70 -4.04 0.17
C PHE A 108 9.57 -4.63 -1.24
N ASN A 109 10.30 -4.07 -2.21
CA ASN A 109 10.32 -4.49 -3.60
C ASN A 109 10.86 -5.92 -3.77
N GLU A 110 11.96 -6.24 -3.09
CA GLU A 110 12.57 -7.58 -3.07
C GLU A 110 11.63 -8.63 -2.49
N ILE A 111 10.98 -8.32 -1.35
CA ILE A 111 10.00 -9.22 -0.71
C ILE A 111 8.80 -9.44 -1.63
N SER A 112 8.28 -8.38 -2.25
CA SER A 112 7.20 -8.50 -3.23
C SER A 112 7.60 -9.39 -4.41
N HIS A 113 8.83 -9.27 -4.91
CA HIS A 113 9.30 -10.09 -6.04
C HIS A 113 9.34 -11.59 -5.68
N ARG A 114 9.73 -11.96 -4.46
CA ARG A 114 9.85 -13.38 -4.05
C ARG A 114 8.56 -13.99 -3.50
N THR A 115 7.54 -13.18 -3.22
CA THR A 115 6.28 -13.62 -2.59
C THR A 115 5.14 -13.64 -3.61
N PRO A 116 4.60 -14.81 -3.95
CA PRO A 116 3.51 -14.89 -4.92
C PRO A 116 2.17 -14.40 -4.36
N LEU A 117 1.30 -13.93 -5.24
CA LEU A 117 -0.09 -13.59 -4.91
C LEU A 117 -0.92 -14.87 -4.78
N ILE A 118 -1.44 -15.16 -3.59
CA ILE A 118 -2.20 -16.40 -3.29
C ILE A 118 -3.61 -16.16 -2.77
N CYS A 119 -4.02 -14.92 -2.46
CA CYS A 119 -5.41 -14.64 -2.07
C CYS A 119 -6.20 -13.96 -3.19
N ASP A 120 -7.39 -14.48 -3.47
CA ASP A 120 -8.29 -13.97 -4.51
C ASP A 120 -9.28 -12.94 -3.93
N LEU A 121 -8.74 -11.81 -3.45
CA LEU A 121 -9.50 -10.82 -2.69
C LEU A 121 -9.74 -9.51 -3.44
N LYS A 122 -10.92 -8.93 -3.27
CA LYS A 122 -11.27 -7.59 -3.76
C LYS A 122 -10.28 -6.54 -3.23
N PRO A 123 -9.96 -5.51 -4.02
CA PRO A 123 -10.57 -5.19 -5.32
C PRO A 123 -10.01 -5.98 -6.51
N GLY A 124 -8.87 -6.67 -6.38
CA GLY A 124 -8.21 -7.33 -7.50
C GLY A 124 -8.80 -8.71 -7.84
N GLY A 125 -9.47 -9.32 -6.88
CA GLY A 125 -10.05 -10.66 -6.98
C GLY A 125 -11.56 -10.71 -6.76
N ARG A 126 -12.07 -11.93 -6.55
CA ARG A 126 -13.50 -12.24 -6.44
C ARG A 126 -14.08 -12.05 -5.04
N PHE A 127 -13.32 -12.44 -4.01
CA PHE A 127 -13.81 -12.64 -2.64
C PHE A 127 -13.58 -11.43 -1.72
N VAL A 128 -14.27 -11.38 -0.57
CA VAL A 128 -14.13 -10.36 0.47
C VAL A 128 -13.56 -10.96 1.77
N ALA A 129 -13.27 -10.13 2.75
CA ALA A 129 -12.65 -10.54 4.02
C ALA A 129 -13.48 -11.57 4.81
N VAL A 130 -14.81 -11.56 4.67
CA VAL A 130 -15.67 -12.59 5.29
C VAL A 130 -15.43 -13.96 4.67
N ASP A 131 -15.30 -14.02 3.33
CA ASP A 131 -14.98 -15.28 2.64
C ASP A 131 -13.58 -15.78 3.06
N LEU A 132 -12.64 -14.87 3.34
CA LEU A 132 -11.32 -15.25 3.87
C LEU A 132 -11.44 -15.86 5.28
N ASP A 133 -12.24 -15.26 6.17
CA ASP A 133 -12.52 -15.84 7.49
C ASP A 133 -13.11 -17.25 7.36
N ASP A 134 -14.12 -17.41 6.50
CA ASP A 134 -14.78 -18.68 6.22
C ASP A 134 -13.83 -19.72 5.59
N ALA A 135 -12.81 -19.30 4.84
CA ALA A 135 -11.82 -20.19 4.23
C ALA A 135 -10.75 -20.72 5.22
N GLY A 136 -10.69 -20.20 6.45
CA GLY A 136 -9.67 -20.52 7.45
C GLY A 136 -8.90 -19.31 7.96
N GLY A 137 -9.26 -18.10 7.50
CA GLY A 137 -8.74 -16.83 7.98
C GLY A 137 -7.29 -16.55 7.63
N ILE A 138 -6.76 -15.50 8.26
CA ILE A 138 -5.37 -15.05 8.08
C ILE A 138 -4.36 -16.12 8.55
N GLN A 139 -4.72 -16.92 9.57
CA GLN A 139 -3.93 -18.08 10.02
C GLN A 139 -3.64 -19.04 8.86
N PHE A 140 -4.63 -19.31 8.01
CA PHE A 140 -4.48 -20.21 6.89
C PHE A 140 -3.57 -19.64 5.79
N VAL A 141 -3.61 -18.33 5.56
CA VAL A 141 -2.67 -17.64 4.66
C VAL A 141 -1.23 -17.80 5.17
N ALA A 142 -1.01 -17.56 6.47
CA ALA A 142 0.31 -17.74 7.08
C ALA A 142 0.82 -19.18 6.93
N LYS A 143 -0.05 -20.18 7.15
CA LYS A 143 0.29 -21.60 6.96
C LYS A 143 0.78 -21.89 5.54
N ARG A 144 0.04 -21.47 4.51
CA ARG A 144 0.42 -21.67 3.10
C ARG A 144 1.76 -21.03 2.75
N LEU A 145 2.01 -19.83 3.28
CA LEU A 145 3.26 -19.12 3.01
C LEU A 145 4.46 -19.73 3.76
N ILE A 146 4.28 -20.26 4.98
CA ILE A 146 5.33 -21.00 5.70
C ILE A 146 5.65 -22.31 4.96
N GLU A 147 4.63 -23.08 4.56
CA GLU A 147 4.80 -24.31 3.79
C GLU A 147 5.57 -24.06 2.47
N GLY A 148 5.33 -22.91 1.83
CA GLY A 148 6.04 -22.47 0.63
C GLY A 148 7.39 -21.75 0.88
N GLY A 149 7.88 -21.71 2.13
CA GLY A 149 9.15 -21.07 2.48
C GLY A 149 9.20 -19.57 2.25
N LYS A 150 8.05 -18.88 2.30
CA LYS A 150 7.91 -17.44 2.04
C LYS A 150 7.92 -16.58 3.30
N LEU A 151 7.74 -17.18 4.47
CA LEU A 151 7.79 -16.53 5.78
C LEU A 151 8.83 -17.17 6.69
N ASP A 152 9.41 -16.36 7.57
CA ASP A 152 10.17 -16.84 8.71
C ASP A 152 9.21 -17.25 9.84
N GLY A 153 8.95 -18.55 9.94
CA GLY A 153 8.07 -19.12 10.95
C GLY A 153 8.61 -19.06 12.39
N SER A 154 9.89 -18.73 12.59
CA SER A 154 10.53 -18.70 13.92
C SER A 154 10.24 -17.43 14.72
N CYS A 155 9.70 -16.39 14.07
CA CYS A 155 9.34 -15.13 14.71
C CYS A 155 8.33 -15.36 15.86
N ILE A 156 8.64 -14.85 17.05
CA ILE A 156 7.76 -14.90 18.22
C ILE A 156 6.59 -13.93 18.02
N THR A 157 5.41 -14.33 18.48
CA THR A 157 4.19 -13.52 18.48
C THR A 157 3.80 -13.07 19.89
N VAL A 158 2.81 -12.20 19.98
CA VAL A 158 2.25 -11.70 21.23
C VAL A 158 1.71 -12.82 22.14
N THR A 159 1.35 -13.99 21.59
CA THR A 159 0.92 -15.17 22.38
C THR A 159 2.07 -15.86 23.12
N GLY A 160 3.32 -15.57 22.74
CA GLY A 160 4.50 -16.30 23.23
C GLY A 160 4.87 -17.52 22.38
N HIS A 161 4.02 -17.93 21.44
CA HIS A 161 4.37 -18.94 20.43
C HIS A 161 5.01 -18.29 19.20
N THR A 162 5.71 -19.11 18.44
CA THR A 162 6.23 -18.77 17.11
C THR A 162 5.10 -18.62 16.09
N LEU A 163 5.34 -17.89 15.01
CA LEU A 163 4.39 -17.72 13.91
C LEU A 163 4.02 -19.08 13.28
N ALA A 164 4.97 -20.01 13.20
CA ALA A 164 4.72 -21.37 12.70
C ALA A 164 3.76 -22.16 13.61
N GLU A 165 3.93 -22.08 14.93
CA GLU A 165 3.03 -22.74 15.88
C GLU A 165 1.62 -22.15 15.83
N GLU A 166 1.49 -20.84 15.64
CA GLU A 166 0.18 -20.21 15.44
C GLU A 166 -0.46 -20.61 14.10
N ALA A 167 0.31 -20.60 13.02
CA ALA A 167 -0.16 -20.98 11.68
C ALA A 167 -0.58 -22.46 11.60
N ALA A 168 0.09 -23.35 12.35
CA ALA A 168 -0.24 -24.77 12.40
C ALA A 168 -1.67 -25.05 12.93
N LYS A 169 -2.26 -24.10 13.68
CA LYS A 169 -3.64 -24.20 14.20
C LYS A 169 -4.71 -23.93 13.13
N ALA A 170 -4.32 -23.45 11.95
CA ALA A 170 -5.26 -23.13 10.88
C ALA A 170 -6.00 -24.37 10.38
N ILE A 171 -7.32 -24.24 10.25
CA ILE A 171 -8.21 -25.26 9.68
C ILE A 171 -8.67 -24.76 8.32
N GLU A 172 -8.26 -25.46 7.26
CA GLU A 172 -8.74 -25.19 5.90
C GLU A 172 -10.19 -25.65 5.74
N THR A 173 -11.03 -24.77 5.20
CA THR A 173 -12.39 -25.15 4.82
C THR A 173 -12.37 -25.94 3.51
N PRO A 174 -12.90 -27.18 3.47
CA PRO A 174 -12.87 -28.00 2.26
C PRO A 174 -13.53 -27.31 1.07
N GLY A 175 -12.82 -27.26 -0.06
CA GLY A 175 -13.33 -26.69 -1.31
C GLY A 175 -13.31 -25.16 -1.38
N GLN A 176 -12.70 -24.46 -0.41
CA GLN A 176 -12.50 -23.01 -0.50
C GLN A 176 -11.62 -22.65 -1.71
N GLU A 177 -11.92 -21.51 -2.35
CA GLU A 177 -11.17 -20.98 -3.50
C GLU A 177 -10.46 -19.65 -3.18
N VAL A 178 -10.54 -19.17 -1.94
CA VAL A 178 -10.10 -17.84 -1.53
C VAL A 178 -8.59 -17.76 -1.41
N VAL A 179 -7.95 -18.82 -0.91
CA VAL A 179 -6.51 -18.91 -0.70
C VAL A 179 -5.96 -20.11 -1.48
N VAL A 180 -5.20 -19.85 -2.53
CA VAL A 180 -4.54 -20.88 -3.34
C VAL A 180 -3.18 -21.27 -2.78
N THR A 181 -2.52 -22.27 -3.36
CA THR A 181 -1.20 -22.71 -2.92
C THR A 181 -0.08 -21.84 -3.51
N VAL A 182 1.07 -21.82 -2.85
CA VAL A 182 2.28 -21.13 -3.34
C VAL A 182 2.79 -21.74 -4.66
N ASP A 183 2.56 -23.03 -4.90
CA ASP A 183 2.96 -23.72 -6.14
C ASP A 183 2.03 -23.45 -7.33
N LYS A 184 0.78 -23.07 -7.06
CA LYS A 184 -0.22 -22.69 -8.07
C LYS A 184 -0.81 -21.32 -7.71
N PRO A 185 0.02 -20.27 -7.69
CA PRO A 185 -0.42 -18.97 -7.25
C PRO A 185 -1.27 -18.28 -8.33
N LEU A 186 -2.00 -17.25 -7.93
CA LEU A 186 -2.71 -16.38 -8.88
C LEU A 186 -1.72 -15.60 -9.74
N LYS A 187 -0.59 -15.19 -9.14
CA LYS A 187 0.57 -14.59 -9.81
C LYS A 187 1.86 -15.02 -9.13
N GLU A 188 2.91 -15.19 -9.92
CA GLU A 188 4.24 -15.61 -9.43
C GLU A 188 4.91 -14.56 -8.52
N THR A 189 4.49 -13.29 -8.61
CA THR A 189 4.99 -12.18 -7.80
C THR A 189 3.85 -11.50 -7.03
N GLY A 190 4.21 -10.66 -6.07
CA GLY A 190 3.30 -10.02 -5.14
C GLY A 190 2.33 -9.04 -5.80
N GLY A 191 1.20 -8.79 -5.13
CA GLY A 191 0.17 -7.87 -5.64
C GLY A 191 0.51 -6.38 -5.56
N ILE A 192 1.68 -6.00 -5.03
CA ILE A 192 2.16 -4.61 -4.91
C ILE A 192 3.57 -4.54 -5.48
N VAL A 193 3.83 -3.62 -6.41
CA VAL A 193 5.14 -3.43 -7.03
C VAL A 193 5.66 -2.03 -6.71
N ILE A 194 6.96 -1.94 -6.44
CA ILE A 194 7.66 -0.66 -6.30
C ILE A 194 8.28 -0.32 -7.66
N LEU A 195 8.06 0.90 -8.13
CA LEU A 195 8.65 1.43 -9.35
C LEU A 195 9.70 2.47 -9.00
N LYS A 196 10.85 2.43 -9.69
CA LYS A 196 11.87 3.48 -9.67
C LYS A 196 12.00 4.09 -11.07
N GLY A 197 12.90 5.04 -11.26
CA GLY A 197 13.11 5.68 -12.57
C GLY A 197 13.30 7.17 -12.42
N ASN A 198 13.47 7.87 -13.54
CA ASN A 198 13.78 9.30 -13.49
C ASN A 198 12.64 10.14 -12.92
N ILE A 199 11.38 9.68 -12.97
CA ILE A 199 10.23 10.36 -12.36
C ILE A 199 10.20 10.16 -10.84
N ALA A 200 10.56 8.97 -10.38
CA ALA A 200 10.41 8.51 -9.00
C ALA A 200 11.73 7.92 -8.45
N PRO A 201 12.80 8.72 -8.28
CA PRO A 201 14.11 8.20 -7.90
C PRO A 201 14.13 7.59 -6.49
N GLU A 202 13.27 8.05 -5.58
CA GLU A 202 13.10 7.43 -4.25
C GLU A 202 12.07 6.28 -4.24
N GLY A 203 11.34 6.10 -5.33
CA GLY A 203 10.33 5.07 -5.51
C GLY A 203 8.91 5.61 -5.64
N ALA A 204 8.04 4.75 -6.17
CA ALA A 204 6.60 4.89 -6.28
C ALA A 204 5.94 3.52 -6.14
N VAL A 205 4.64 3.47 -5.86
CA VAL A 205 3.94 2.23 -5.52
C VAL A 205 2.75 2.01 -6.45
N ILE A 206 2.64 0.81 -7.01
CA ILE A 206 1.50 0.38 -7.83
C ILE A 206 0.93 -0.94 -7.32
N LYS A 207 -0.40 -1.08 -7.35
CA LYS A 207 -1.08 -2.35 -7.11
C LYS A 207 -1.28 -3.09 -8.43
N VAL A 208 -0.86 -4.34 -8.47
CA VAL A 208 -0.94 -5.19 -9.67
C VAL A 208 -1.88 -6.39 -9.51
N ALA A 209 -2.42 -6.61 -8.30
CA ALA A 209 -3.46 -7.61 -8.08
C ALA A 209 -4.71 -7.30 -8.93
N GLY A 210 -5.14 -8.25 -9.76
CA GLY A 210 -6.31 -8.11 -10.65
C GLY A 210 -6.06 -7.47 -12.02
N TYR A 211 -4.79 -7.25 -12.44
CA TYR A 211 -4.46 -6.63 -13.72
C TYR A 211 -3.37 -7.36 -14.50
N ASP A 212 -3.63 -7.75 -15.75
CA ASP A 212 -2.64 -8.43 -16.61
C ASP A 212 -1.76 -7.47 -17.41
N ARG A 213 -2.16 -6.20 -17.42
CA ARG A 213 -1.40 -5.14 -18.06
C ARG A 213 -0.05 -5.00 -17.34
N THR A 214 1.04 -4.97 -18.11
CA THR A 214 2.42 -4.87 -17.57
C THR A 214 3.17 -3.65 -18.10
N PHE A 215 2.59 -2.94 -19.07
CA PHE A 215 3.22 -1.82 -19.74
C PHE A 215 2.19 -0.76 -20.13
N HIS A 216 2.55 0.51 -19.93
CA HIS A 216 1.85 1.66 -20.50
C HIS A 216 2.87 2.70 -20.96
N GLN A 217 2.62 3.29 -22.11
CA GLN A 217 3.36 4.44 -22.59
C GLN A 217 2.38 5.42 -23.25
N GLY A 218 2.52 6.70 -22.93
CA GLY A 218 1.54 7.69 -23.35
C GLY A 218 1.95 9.13 -23.07
N PRO A 219 1.31 10.11 -23.73
CA PRO A 219 1.53 11.53 -23.46
C PRO A 219 0.97 11.91 -22.09
N ALA A 220 1.71 12.74 -21.36
CA ALA A 220 1.31 13.27 -20.07
C ALA A 220 0.15 14.28 -20.20
N ARG A 221 -0.79 14.22 -19.26
CA ARG A 221 -1.81 15.23 -18.98
C ARG A 221 -1.64 15.71 -17.55
N VAL A 222 -1.08 16.90 -17.37
CA VAL A 222 -0.60 17.38 -16.07
C VAL A 222 -1.64 18.25 -15.38
N PHE A 223 -1.86 17.95 -14.10
CA PHE A 223 -2.79 18.66 -13.22
C PHE A 223 -2.14 18.95 -11.88
N GLU A 224 -2.39 20.15 -11.36
CA GLU A 224 -1.77 20.63 -10.11
C GLU A 224 -2.60 20.30 -8.86
N ARG A 225 -3.75 19.64 -9.08
CA ARG A 225 -4.66 19.17 -8.04
C ARG A 225 -5.68 18.17 -8.57
N GLU A 226 -6.22 17.33 -7.69
CA GLU A 226 -7.25 16.34 -8.03
C GLU A 226 -8.48 16.97 -8.71
N GLU A 227 -8.91 18.15 -8.28
CA GLU A 227 -10.12 18.80 -8.82
C GLU A 227 -9.99 19.17 -10.30
N GLU A 228 -8.79 19.54 -10.76
CA GLU A 228 -8.52 19.85 -12.17
C GLU A 228 -8.54 18.59 -13.02
N ALA A 229 -7.91 17.51 -12.52
CA ALA A 229 -7.92 16.21 -13.17
C ALA A 229 -9.36 15.66 -13.27
N MET A 230 -10.14 15.79 -12.19
CA MET A 230 -11.56 15.42 -12.18
C MET A 230 -12.33 16.16 -13.27
N ALA A 231 -12.22 17.49 -13.32
CA ALA A 231 -12.90 18.30 -14.32
C ALA A 231 -12.50 17.92 -15.76
N ALA A 232 -11.23 17.60 -15.99
CA ALA A 232 -10.74 17.14 -17.29
C ALA A 232 -11.29 15.78 -17.69
N VAL A 233 -11.34 14.81 -16.77
CA VAL A 233 -11.92 13.47 -17.02
C VAL A 233 -13.41 13.59 -17.32
N THR A 234 -14.18 14.26 -16.45
CA THR A 234 -15.64 14.41 -16.66
C THR A 234 -16.00 15.28 -17.86
N GLY A 235 -15.09 16.19 -18.24
CA GLY A 235 -15.24 17.05 -19.42
C GLY A 235 -14.76 16.42 -20.73
N GLY A 236 -14.33 15.15 -20.72
CA GLY A 236 -13.88 14.43 -21.93
C GLY A 236 -12.55 14.93 -22.51
N LYS A 237 -11.69 15.56 -21.68
CA LYS A 237 -10.36 16.07 -22.09
C LYS A 237 -9.24 15.04 -21.90
N VAL A 238 -9.54 13.90 -21.28
CA VAL A 238 -8.62 12.77 -21.12
C VAL A 238 -9.00 11.72 -22.16
N HIS A 239 -8.01 11.21 -22.88
CA HIS A 239 -8.20 10.29 -24.00
C HIS A 239 -7.52 8.95 -23.76
N PRO A 240 -7.97 7.86 -24.41
CA PRO A 240 -7.29 6.58 -24.38
C PRO A 240 -5.81 6.73 -24.73
N GLY A 241 -4.94 6.14 -23.91
CA GLY A 241 -3.48 6.23 -24.06
C GLY A 241 -2.83 7.37 -23.27
N ASP A 242 -3.59 8.32 -22.71
CA ASP A 242 -3.00 9.38 -21.87
C ASP A 242 -2.44 8.83 -20.54
N VAL A 243 -1.40 9.50 -20.04
CA VAL A 243 -0.92 9.38 -18.65
C VAL A 243 -1.34 10.62 -17.87
N VAL A 244 -2.34 10.48 -17.01
CA VAL A 244 -2.79 11.55 -16.13
C VAL A 244 -1.78 11.72 -15.00
N VAL A 245 -1.21 12.91 -14.86
CA VAL A 245 -0.25 13.27 -13.82
C VAL A 245 -0.95 14.23 -12.86
N ILE A 246 -1.15 13.82 -11.60
CA ILE A 246 -1.70 14.70 -10.56
C ILE A 246 -0.60 14.95 -9.55
N ARG A 247 -0.10 16.18 -9.47
CA ARG A 247 1.03 16.53 -8.61
C ARG A 247 0.65 17.60 -7.59
N TYR A 248 1.56 17.84 -6.63
CA TYR A 248 1.30 18.66 -5.45
C TYR A 248 0.18 18.08 -4.56
N GLU A 249 0.05 16.76 -4.55
CA GLU A 249 -0.86 16.01 -3.67
C GLU A 249 -0.11 15.18 -2.64
N GLY A 250 1.23 15.28 -2.60
CA GLY A 250 2.09 14.61 -1.65
C GLY A 250 1.96 15.10 -0.21
N PRO A 251 2.80 14.57 0.72
CA PRO A 251 2.73 14.91 2.14
C PRO A 251 2.75 16.43 2.40
N ARG A 252 3.63 17.18 1.76
CA ARG A 252 3.71 18.64 1.92
C ARG A 252 2.89 19.40 0.90
N GLY A 253 2.77 18.90 -0.33
CA GLY A 253 2.07 19.56 -1.43
C GLY A 253 0.56 19.67 -1.22
N GLY A 254 -0.07 18.57 -0.79
CA GLY A 254 -1.52 18.48 -0.61
C GLY A 254 -2.07 19.55 0.33
N PRO A 255 -1.59 19.63 1.60
CA PRO A 255 -0.78 18.67 2.37
C PRO A 255 -1.61 17.50 2.94
N GLY A 256 -0.91 16.51 3.53
CA GLY A 256 -1.53 15.34 4.17
C GLY A 256 -1.63 14.12 3.26
N MET A 257 -1.03 14.19 2.06
CA MET A 257 -0.94 13.09 1.11
C MET A 257 -2.31 12.45 0.83
N ARG A 258 -3.28 13.20 0.28
CA ARG A 258 -4.68 12.74 0.19
C ARG A 258 -4.83 11.48 -0.67
N GLU A 259 -5.85 10.69 -0.35
CA GLU A 259 -6.21 9.49 -1.10
C GLU A 259 -7.29 9.84 -2.14
N MET A 260 -6.94 9.74 -3.42
CA MET A 260 -7.77 10.26 -4.53
C MET A 260 -8.65 9.16 -5.15
N LEU A 261 -9.73 8.81 -4.46
CA LEU A 261 -10.69 7.83 -4.98
C LEU A 261 -11.54 8.43 -6.11
N SER A 262 -11.92 9.69 -6.01
CA SER A 262 -12.91 10.32 -6.89
C SER A 262 -12.46 10.29 -8.34
N VAL A 263 -11.24 10.75 -8.63
CA VAL A 263 -10.72 10.79 -10.01
C VAL A 263 -10.57 9.40 -10.62
N THR A 264 -10.16 8.40 -9.81
CA THR A 264 -10.07 7.01 -10.29
C THR A 264 -11.44 6.41 -10.61
N GLY A 265 -12.46 6.76 -9.82
CA GLY A 265 -13.84 6.40 -10.11
C GLY A 265 -14.38 7.06 -11.38
N ALA A 266 -14.02 8.32 -11.63
CA ALA A 266 -14.41 9.03 -12.85
C ALA A 266 -13.78 8.43 -14.11
N ILE A 267 -12.49 8.07 -14.06
CA ILE A 267 -11.80 7.36 -15.16
C ILE A 267 -12.51 6.04 -15.48
N ASN A 268 -12.91 5.31 -14.43
CA ASN A 268 -13.65 4.05 -14.61
C ASN A 268 -15.04 4.28 -15.19
N GLY A 269 -15.80 5.24 -14.66
CA GLY A 269 -17.11 5.62 -15.20
C GLY A 269 -17.06 6.10 -16.65
N ALA A 270 -15.94 6.70 -17.08
CA ALA A 270 -15.70 7.10 -18.46
C ALA A 270 -15.25 5.94 -19.38
N GLY A 271 -15.08 4.71 -18.85
CA GLY A 271 -14.62 3.55 -19.62
C GLY A 271 -13.13 3.58 -19.98
N LEU A 272 -12.32 4.37 -19.27
CA LEU A 272 -10.91 4.61 -19.59
C LEU A 272 -9.93 3.77 -18.75
N SER A 273 -10.41 2.98 -17.79
CA SER A 273 -9.56 2.20 -16.85
C SER A 273 -8.52 1.29 -17.50
N SER A 274 -8.80 0.77 -18.70
CA SER A 274 -7.90 -0.15 -19.42
C SER A 274 -6.89 0.56 -20.31
N SER A 275 -7.13 1.83 -20.65
CA SER A 275 -6.36 2.57 -21.66
C SER A 275 -5.65 3.80 -21.11
N VAL A 276 -6.04 4.32 -19.94
CA VAL A 276 -5.40 5.46 -19.26
C VAL A 276 -4.64 4.98 -18.03
N SER A 277 -3.51 5.62 -17.75
CA SER A 277 -2.78 5.44 -16.49
C SER A 277 -2.80 6.74 -15.70
N LEU A 278 -2.62 6.64 -14.39
CA LEU A 278 -2.54 7.80 -13.50
C LEU A 278 -1.28 7.70 -12.63
N ILE A 279 -0.52 8.77 -12.51
CA ILE A 279 0.61 8.88 -11.58
C ILE A 279 0.43 10.08 -10.64
N THR A 280 0.84 9.95 -9.39
CA THR A 280 0.75 11.03 -8.40
C THR A 280 1.79 10.93 -7.29
N ASP A 281 2.18 12.10 -6.76
CA ASP A 281 2.91 12.20 -5.48
C ASP A 281 2.00 12.01 -4.24
N GLY A 282 0.67 12.00 -4.42
CA GLY A 282 -0.33 11.62 -3.43
C GLY A 282 -0.57 10.10 -3.32
N ARG A 283 -1.79 9.69 -2.97
CA ARG A 283 -2.16 8.27 -2.79
C ARG A 283 -3.42 7.89 -3.57
N PHE A 284 -3.55 6.60 -3.83
CA PHE A 284 -4.79 6.00 -4.34
C PHE A 284 -5.43 5.08 -3.33
N SER A 285 -6.76 4.97 -3.44
CA SER A 285 -7.53 4.09 -2.57
C SER A 285 -7.13 2.64 -2.76
N GLY A 286 -7.19 1.87 -1.68
CA GLY A 286 -7.08 0.41 -1.77
C GLY A 286 -8.08 -0.23 -2.73
N GLY A 287 -9.16 0.46 -3.15
CA GLY A 287 -10.15 0.03 -4.14
C GLY A 287 -9.99 0.59 -5.55
N THR A 288 -8.87 1.24 -5.82
CA THR A 288 -8.57 1.79 -7.14
C THR A 288 -8.35 0.68 -8.16
N HIS A 289 -8.88 0.92 -9.38
CA HIS A 289 -8.78 0.01 -10.51
C HIS A 289 -7.87 0.63 -11.59
N GLY A 290 -7.05 -0.18 -12.26
CA GLY A 290 -6.21 0.23 -13.39
C GLY A 290 -4.75 0.53 -13.04
N PHE A 291 -4.02 1.11 -13.99
CA PHE A 291 -2.60 1.46 -13.87
C PHE A 291 -2.42 2.77 -13.09
N MET A 292 -2.57 2.69 -11.76
CA MET A 292 -2.54 3.85 -10.88
C MET A 292 -1.34 3.78 -9.94
N VAL A 293 -0.36 4.68 -10.17
CA VAL A 293 0.92 4.74 -9.45
C VAL A 293 0.88 5.89 -8.45
N GLY A 294 0.91 5.59 -7.16
CA GLY A 294 0.96 6.58 -6.09
C GLY A 294 2.35 6.73 -5.48
N HIS A 295 2.47 7.63 -4.51
CA HIS A 295 3.66 7.79 -3.66
C HIS A 295 4.91 8.20 -4.44
N VAL A 296 4.76 8.83 -5.61
CA VAL A 296 5.90 9.29 -6.41
C VAL A 296 6.77 10.20 -5.55
N SER A 297 7.99 9.75 -5.29
CA SER A 297 8.93 10.39 -4.37
C SER A 297 10.26 10.69 -5.09
N PRO A 298 10.85 11.90 -4.92
CA PRO A 298 10.35 13.02 -4.11
C PRO A 298 9.07 13.66 -4.67
N GLU A 299 8.23 14.20 -3.78
CA GLU A 299 7.00 14.89 -4.19
C GLU A 299 7.27 16.20 -4.94
N ALA A 300 6.30 16.69 -5.71
CA ALA A 300 6.45 17.92 -6.50
C ALA A 300 6.74 19.14 -5.63
N ALA A 301 6.13 19.22 -4.45
CA ALA A 301 6.36 20.33 -3.52
C ALA A 301 7.80 20.39 -2.98
N LEU A 302 8.58 19.32 -3.09
CA LEU A 302 10.00 19.27 -2.74
C LEU A 302 10.92 19.44 -3.96
N GLY A 303 10.36 19.71 -5.14
CA GLY A 303 11.13 19.83 -6.38
C GLY A 303 11.53 18.47 -6.96
N GLY A 304 10.78 17.41 -6.64
CA GLY A 304 10.98 16.11 -7.26
C GLY A 304 10.72 16.12 -8.77
N PRO A 305 11.25 15.15 -9.54
CA PRO A 305 11.16 15.15 -11.01
C PRO A 305 9.73 15.19 -11.57
N ILE A 306 8.74 14.71 -10.84
CA ILE A 306 7.31 14.87 -11.20
C ILE A 306 6.88 16.35 -11.40
N ALA A 307 7.56 17.31 -10.76
CA ALA A 307 7.35 18.75 -10.97
C ALA A 307 7.88 19.27 -12.33
N ALA A 308 8.75 18.51 -13.01
CA ALA A 308 9.32 18.89 -14.30
C ALA A 308 8.51 18.37 -15.51
N ILE A 309 7.51 17.53 -15.27
CA ILE A 309 6.65 16.97 -16.32
C ILE A 309 5.77 18.09 -16.90
N HIS A 310 5.71 18.15 -18.22
CA HIS A 310 4.83 19.02 -19.00
C HIS A 310 3.82 18.21 -19.81
N ASP A 311 2.71 18.84 -20.20
CA ASP A 311 1.74 18.22 -21.10
C ASP A 311 2.41 17.73 -22.39
N GLY A 312 2.09 16.50 -22.78
CA GLY A 312 2.61 15.86 -23.99
C GLY A 312 3.94 15.14 -23.84
N ASP A 313 4.67 15.30 -22.72
CA ASP A 313 5.86 14.46 -22.45
C ASP A 313 5.46 12.97 -22.44
N ILE A 314 6.28 12.12 -23.03
CA ILE A 314 6.00 10.68 -23.07
C ILE A 314 6.44 10.03 -21.77
N VAL A 315 5.47 9.55 -20.99
CA VAL A 315 5.69 8.77 -19.77
C VAL A 315 5.62 7.28 -20.11
N THR A 316 6.56 6.51 -19.60
CA THR A 316 6.62 5.05 -19.71
C THR A 316 6.52 4.43 -18.32
N ILE A 317 5.62 3.45 -18.15
CA ILE A 317 5.47 2.64 -16.94
C ILE A 317 5.70 1.18 -17.36
N ASP A 318 6.77 0.56 -16.87
CA ASP A 318 7.15 -0.82 -17.18
C ASP A 318 7.24 -1.65 -15.89
N LEU A 319 6.30 -2.56 -15.69
CA LEU A 319 6.27 -3.43 -14.52
C LEU A 319 7.30 -4.56 -14.56
N LYS A 320 7.77 -4.94 -15.76
CA LYS A 320 8.81 -5.97 -15.90
C LYS A 320 10.17 -5.39 -15.54
N ALA A 321 10.48 -4.21 -16.06
CA ALA A 321 11.68 -3.47 -15.70
C ALA A 321 11.58 -2.81 -14.31
N ARG A 322 10.36 -2.70 -13.76
CA ARG A 322 10.02 -1.98 -12.51
C ARG A 322 10.44 -0.51 -12.59
N THR A 323 10.26 0.09 -13.76
CA THR A 323 10.60 1.49 -14.01
C THR A 323 9.40 2.37 -14.36
N MET A 324 9.56 3.65 -14.08
CA MET A 324 8.64 4.71 -14.44
C MET A 324 9.44 5.96 -14.83
N ASP A 325 9.42 6.29 -16.12
CA ASP A 325 10.32 7.26 -16.72
C ASP A 325 9.58 8.25 -17.64
N ILE A 326 10.04 9.50 -17.69
CA ILE A 326 9.70 10.46 -18.76
C ILE A 326 10.78 10.40 -19.84
N SER A 327 10.36 10.52 -21.09
CA SER A 327 11.24 10.53 -22.27
C SER A 327 11.88 11.91 -22.48
N VAL A 328 12.51 12.43 -21.43
CA VAL A 328 13.17 13.73 -21.33
C VAL A 328 14.54 13.49 -20.71
N SER A 329 15.58 14.14 -21.23
CA SER A 329 16.94 13.96 -20.69
C SER A 329 17.08 14.60 -19.31
N ASP A 330 17.99 14.08 -18.48
CA ASP A 330 18.27 14.65 -17.16
C ASP A 330 18.69 16.13 -17.23
N ALA A 331 19.37 16.52 -18.31
CA ALA A 331 19.76 17.91 -18.55
C ALA A 331 18.54 18.82 -18.80
N GLU A 332 17.54 18.34 -19.55
CA GLU A 332 16.30 19.07 -19.78
C GLU A 332 15.43 19.10 -18.52
N ILE A 333 15.37 18.00 -17.75
CA ILE A 333 14.71 17.99 -16.43
C ILE A 333 15.34 19.06 -15.52
N ALA A 334 16.67 19.08 -15.41
CA ALA A 334 17.38 20.08 -14.62
C ALA A 334 17.15 21.51 -15.14
N ALA A 335 17.10 21.70 -16.46
CA ALA A 335 16.80 22.99 -17.07
C ALA A 335 15.38 23.47 -16.73
N ARG A 336 14.37 22.59 -16.79
CA ARG A 336 12.98 22.91 -16.41
C ARG A 336 12.84 23.23 -14.92
N MET A 337 13.65 22.59 -14.08
CA MET A 337 13.70 22.90 -12.65
C MET A 337 14.48 24.18 -12.34
N THR A 338 15.20 24.77 -13.31
CA THR A 338 15.87 26.06 -13.15
C THR A 338 14.82 27.17 -13.02
N GLY A 339 14.73 27.77 -11.84
CA GLY A 339 13.72 28.79 -11.55
C GLY A 339 12.38 28.22 -11.06
N TRP A 340 12.26 26.90 -10.89
CA TRP A 340 11.12 26.30 -10.20
C TRP A 340 11.00 26.90 -8.79
N LYS A 341 9.78 27.32 -8.46
CA LYS A 341 9.45 27.86 -7.14
C LYS A 341 8.41 26.97 -6.50
N ARG A 342 8.71 26.51 -5.28
CA ARG A 342 7.72 25.82 -4.45
C ARG A 342 6.45 26.67 -4.36
N PRO A 343 5.26 26.12 -4.65
CA PRO A 343 4.00 26.81 -4.45
C PRO A 343 3.82 27.29 -3.01
N ALA A 344 3.08 28.38 -2.82
CA ALA A 344 2.75 28.84 -1.48
C ALA A 344 1.96 27.75 -0.72
N PRO A 345 2.26 27.50 0.57
CA PRO A 345 1.52 26.51 1.35
C PRO A 345 0.03 26.87 1.43
N ARG A 346 -0.86 25.91 1.16
CA ARG A 346 -2.32 26.12 1.23
C ARG A 346 -2.80 26.44 2.65
N TYR A 347 -2.10 25.91 3.65
CA TYR A 347 -2.40 26.11 5.07
C TYR A 347 -1.17 26.69 5.78
N THR A 348 -1.27 27.93 6.25
CA THR A 348 -0.15 28.63 6.91
C THR A 348 -0.20 28.54 8.45
N ASN A 349 -1.27 27.98 9.02
CA ASN A 349 -1.42 27.74 10.45
C ASN A 349 -2.18 26.43 10.70
N GLY A 350 -2.33 26.05 11.99
CA GLY A 350 -3.08 24.85 12.39
C GLY A 350 -2.32 23.54 12.19
N VAL A 351 -3.05 22.43 12.21
CA VAL A 351 -2.48 21.07 12.16
C VAL A 351 -1.73 20.79 10.86
N PHE A 352 -2.23 21.26 9.71
CA PHE A 352 -1.58 21.04 8.43
C PHE A 352 -0.26 21.82 8.30
N ALA A 353 -0.17 23.03 8.84
CA ALA A 353 1.08 23.77 8.89
C ALA A 353 2.14 23.05 9.75
N LYS A 354 1.74 22.51 10.91
CA LYS A 354 2.61 21.70 11.78
C LYS A 354 3.06 20.42 11.06
N TYR A 355 2.14 19.71 10.41
CA TYR A 355 2.42 18.51 9.64
C TYR A 355 3.44 18.76 8.53
N MET A 356 3.23 19.78 7.68
CA MET A 356 4.16 20.14 6.61
C MET A 356 5.57 20.47 7.11
N ALA A 357 5.68 21.05 8.31
CA ALA A 357 6.96 21.37 8.93
C ALA A 357 7.74 20.13 9.39
N GLN A 358 7.04 19.04 9.74
CA GLN A 358 7.61 17.85 10.39
C GLN A 358 7.68 16.62 9.49
N VAL A 359 6.85 16.54 8.46
CA VAL A 359 6.67 15.32 7.67
C VAL A 359 7.86 15.02 6.76
N GLY A 360 8.31 13.77 6.77
CA GLY A 360 9.30 13.21 5.85
C GLY A 360 8.72 12.76 4.51
N SER A 361 9.58 12.21 3.63
CA SER A 361 9.16 11.67 2.33
C SER A 361 8.22 10.47 2.49
N ALA A 362 7.34 10.27 1.51
CA ALA A 362 6.49 9.08 1.44
C ALA A 362 7.29 7.79 1.28
N SER A 363 8.47 7.86 0.64
CA SER A 363 9.43 6.75 0.53
C SER A 363 9.94 6.23 1.88
N ARG A 364 9.79 7.05 2.94
CA ARG A 364 10.14 6.73 4.33
C ARG A 364 8.92 6.65 5.23
N GLY A 365 7.73 6.44 4.69
CA GLY A 365 6.51 6.31 5.50
C GLY A 365 5.85 7.62 5.93
N ALA A 366 6.26 8.77 5.38
CA ALA A 366 5.73 10.10 5.75
C ALA A 366 5.68 10.33 7.27
N ILE A 367 6.74 9.91 7.96
CA ILE A 367 6.88 10.04 9.41
C ILE A 367 6.96 11.52 9.78
N THR A 368 6.32 11.88 10.90
CA THR A 368 6.49 13.18 11.54
C THR A 368 7.39 13.01 12.75
N SER A 369 8.64 13.46 12.66
CA SER A 369 9.52 13.53 13.82
C SER A 369 9.42 14.91 14.48
N SER A 370 9.68 14.97 15.78
CA SER A 370 9.96 16.26 16.40
C SER A 370 11.21 16.85 15.73
N PRO A 371 11.24 18.16 15.42
CA PRO A 371 12.50 18.81 15.07
C PRO A 371 13.50 18.47 16.18
N ASP A 372 14.73 18.15 15.81
CA ASP A 372 15.78 17.77 16.75
C ASP A 372 15.76 18.73 17.97
N LEU A 373 15.36 18.20 19.12
CA LEU A 373 15.22 18.96 20.38
C LEU A 373 16.52 18.89 21.20
N SER A 374 17.60 18.36 20.60
CA SER A 374 18.93 18.26 21.24
C SER A 374 19.73 19.56 21.20
#